data_AF-A0A845YNI2-F1
#
_entry.id   AF-A0A845YNI2-F1
#
_cell.length_a   1.000
_cell.length_b   1.000
_cell.length_c   1.000
_cell.angle_alpha   90.00
_cell.angle_beta   90.00
_cell.angle_gamma   90.00
#
_symmetry.space_group_name_H-M   'P 1'
#
loop_
_entity.id
_entity.type
_entity.pdbx_description
1 polymer ?
#
loop_
_entity_poly.entity_id
_entity_poly.type
_entity_poly.pdbx_seq_one_letter_code
_entity_poly.pdbx_strand_id
1 'polypeptide(L)' 'MLVIDKINEIAREMYRLAGYHVRPGYDFFEATHPQERIALEQALAAWQMIFNDTPDFGAEWSE' A
#
# COMPACT_ATOMS: atom_id res chain seq x y z
N MET A 1 13.94 -2.54 4.35
CA MET A 1 12.49 -2.79 4.15
C MET A 1 12.26 -2.80 2.66
N LEU A 2 11.45 -3.71 2.11
CA LEU A 2 11.21 -3.70 0.67
C LEU A 2 10.15 -2.63 0.31
N VAL A 3 10.19 -2.15 -0.92
CA VAL A 3 9.17 -1.21 -1.43
C VAL A 3 7.76 -1.82 -1.31
N ILE A 4 7.60 -3.13 -1.52
CA ILE A 4 6.32 -3.81 -1.32
C ILE A 4 5.78 -3.65 0.10
N ASP A 5 6.64 -3.74 1.11
CA ASP A 5 6.25 -3.55 2.51
C ASP A 5 5.78 -2.12 2.74
N LYS A 6 6.50 -1.13 2.17
CA LYS A 6 6.14 0.29 2.26
C LYS A 6 4.80 0.58 1.58
N ILE A 7 4.55 0.01 0.40
CA ILE A 7 3.25 0.14 -0.28
C ILE A 7 2.14 -0.47 0.59
N ASN A 8 2.40 -1.61 1.23
CA ASN A 8 1.45 -2.25 2.15
C ASN A 8 1.14 -1.35 3.37
N GLU A 9 2.14 -0.68 3.93
CA GLU A 9 1.97 0.30 5.00
C GLU A 9 1.12 1.50 4.57
N ILE A 10 1.39 2.05 3.39
CA ILE A 10 0.60 3.15 2.83
C ILE A 10 -0.85 2.69 2.60
N ALA A 11 -1.07 1.50 2.04
CA ALA A 11 -2.41 0.94 1.84
C ALA A 11 -3.15 0.77 3.18
N ARG A 12 -2.46 0.30 4.22
CA ARG A 12 -3.02 0.21 5.57
C ARG A 12 -3.45 1.57 6.11
N GLU A 13 -2.66 2.60 5.88
CA GLU A 13 -2.99 3.96 6.31
C GLU A 13 -4.18 4.53 5.53
N MET A 14 -4.24 4.31 4.20
CA MET A 14 -5.40 4.70 3.39
C MET A 14 -6.70 4.04 3.87
N TYR A 15 -6.64 2.73 4.15
CA TYR A 15 -7.76 1.97 4.68
C TYR A 15 -8.21 2.48 6.06
N ARG A 16 -7.25 2.85 6.91
CA ARG A 16 -7.49 3.47 8.22
C ARG A 16 -8.14 4.84 8.12
N LEU A 17 -7.67 5.69 7.21
CA LEU A 17 -8.25 7.02 6.97
C LEU A 17 -9.69 6.93 6.45
N ALA A 18 -10.03 5.86 5.73
CA ALA A 18 -11.40 5.56 5.33
C ALA A 18 -12.28 5.00 6.48
N GLY A 19 -11.73 4.83 7.68
CA GLY A 19 -12.46 4.37 8.88
C GLY A 19 -12.41 2.86 9.13
N TYR A 20 -11.59 2.12 8.41
CA TYR A 20 -11.50 0.66 8.53
C TYR A 20 -10.22 0.19 9.21
N HIS A 21 -10.19 -1.06 9.67
CA HIS A 21 -9.02 -1.66 10.33
C HIS A 21 -8.77 -3.08 9.81
N VAL A 22 -7.49 -3.44 9.70
CA VAL A 22 -7.03 -4.80 9.38
C VAL A 22 -6.12 -5.32 10.49
N ARG A 23 -5.96 -6.64 10.56
CA ARG A 23 -5.04 -7.27 11.50
C ARG A 23 -3.57 -6.90 11.20
N PRO A 24 -2.67 -6.92 12.20
CA PRO A 24 -1.23 -6.79 11.95
C PRO A 24 -0.74 -7.81 10.92
N GLY A 25 0.14 -7.38 10.02
CA GLY A 25 0.68 -8.23 8.95
C GLY A 25 -0.32 -8.59 7.84
N TYR A 26 -1.51 -7.96 7.79
CA TYR A 26 -2.41 -8.12 6.65
C TYR A 26 -1.74 -7.63 5.37
N ASP A 27 -1.80 -8.45 4.32
CA ASP A 27 -1.25 -8.16 2.99
C ASP A 27 -2.35 -7.66 2.04
N PHE A 28 -2.30 -6.38 1.68
CA PHE A 28 -3.24 -5.78 0.74
C PHE A 28 -3.09 -6.30 -0.70
N PHE A 29 -1.97 -6.91 -1.09
CA PHE A 29 -1.80 -7.49 -2.42
C PHE A 29 -2.61 -8.79 -2.61
N GLU A 30 -2.98 -9.46 -1.52
CA GLU A 30 -3.85 -10.63 -1.53
C GLU A 30 -5.34 -10.27 -1.31
N ALA A 31 -5.66 -8.98 -1.25
CA ALA A 31 -7.01 -8.51 -0.94
C ALA A 31 -8.03 -8.91 -2.00
N THR A 32 -9.14 -9.51 -1.55
CA THR A 32 -10.29 -9.83 -2.40
C THR A 32 -11.47 -8.90 -2.17
N HIS A 33 -11.53 -8.22 -1.02
CA HIS A 33 -12.61 -7.29 -0.70
C HIS A 33 -12.44 -5.97 -1.48
N PRO A 34 -13.51 -5.42 -2.09
CA PRO A 34 -13.41 -4.20 -2.91
C PRO A 34 -12.75 -3.01 -2.21
N GLN A 35 -13.10 -2.78 -0.94
CA GLN A 35 -12.56 -1.65 -0.17
C GLN A 35 -11.06 -1.78 0.12
N GLU A 36 -10.57 -3.00 0.30
CA GLU A 36 -9.14 -3.26 0.55
C GLU A 36 -8.34 -3.06 -0.73
N ARG A 37 -8.89 -3.51 -1.87
CA ARG A 37 -8.30 -3.25 -3.20
C ARG A 37 -8.22 -1.77 -3.51
N ILE A 38 -9.27 -1.00 -3.19
CA ILE A 38 -9.26 0.46 -3.34
C ILE A 38 -8.13 1.09 -2.52
N ALA A 39 -7.89 0.62 -1.29
CA ALA A 39 -6.79 1.14 -0.46
C ALA A 39 -5.41 0.83 -1.06
N LEU A 40 -5.23 -0.35 -1.66
CA LEU A 40 -4.01 -0.68 -2.41
C LEU A 40 -3.83 0.24 -3.64
N GLU A 41 -4.89 0.44 -4.42
CA GLU A 41 -4.86 1.33 -5.59
C GLU A 41 -4.51 2.77 -5.20
N GLN A 42 -5.04 3.27 -4.08
CA GLN A 42 -4.69 4.58 -3.52
C GLN A 42 -3.22 4.65 -3.09
N ALA A 43 -2.68 3.59 -2.52
CA ALA A 43 -1.26 3.53 -2.14
C ALA A 43 -0.33 3.59 -3.36
N LEU A 44 -0.66 2.84 -4.42
CA LEU A 44 0.09 2.87 -5.69
C LEU A 44 0.00 4.24 -6.36
N ALA A 45 -1.19 4.85 -6.37
CA ALA A 45 -1.39 6.20 -6.90
C ALA A 45 -0.58 7.25 -6.12
N ALA A 46 -0.56 7.15 -4.79
CA ALA A 46 0.25 8.03 -3.94
C ALA A 46 1.75 7.90 -4.24
N TRP A 47 2.25 6.67 -4.40
CA TRP A 47 3.64 6.43 -4.79
C TRP A 47 3.98 7.09 -6.14
N GLN A 48 3.18 6.80 -7.17
CA GLN A 48 3.35 7.37 -8.51
C GLN A 48 3.32 8.90 -8.48
N MET A 49 2.47 9.50 -7.64
CA MET A 49 2.41 10.96 -7.51
C MET A 49 3.66 11.56 -6.86
N ILE A 50 4.23 10.91 -5.84
CA ILE A 50 5.38 11.43 -5.09
C ILE A 50 6.68 11.23 -5.86
N PHE A 51 6.89 10.04 -6.41
CA PHE A 51 8.16 9.66 -7.03
C PHE A 51 8.15 9.77 -8.55
N ASN A 52 6.99 10.01 -9.15
CA ASN A 52 6.80 10.00 -10.60
C ASN A 52 7.28 8.69 -11.25
N ASP A 53 7.11 7.57 -10.56
CA ASP A 53 7.58 6.25 -10.98
C ASP A 53 6.66 5.13 -10.50
N THR A 54 6.75 3.97 -11.16
CA THR A 54 6.09 2.73 -10.73
C THR A 54 6.96 2.03 -9.67
N PRO A 55 6.38 1.57 -8.55
CA PRO A 55 7.16 0.93 -7.49
C PRO A 55 7.81 -0.38 -7.97
N ASP A 56 9.14 -0.47 -7.82
CA ASP A 56 9.86 -1.74 -7.91
C ASP A 56 9.73 -2.48 -6.57
N PHE A 57 8.78 -3.42 -6.50
CA PHE A 57 8.48 -4.17 -5.29
C PHE A 57 9.65 -4.98 -4.72
N GLY A 58 10.63 -5.35 -5.55
CA GLY A 58 11.83 -6.08 -5.15
C GLY A 58 12.96 -5.19 -4.64
N ALA A 59 12.86 -3.87 -4.86
CA ALA A 59 13.87 -2.92 -4.42
C ALA A 59 13.80 -2.70 -2.90
N GLU A 60 14.96 -2.43 -2.30
CA GLU A 60 15.02 -1.94 -0.94
C GLU A 60 14.59 -0.47 -0.88
N TRP A 61 13.68 -0.18 0.04
CA TRP A 61 13.34 1.17 0.43
C TRP A 61 14.40 1.71 1.38
N SER A 62 15.12 2.72 0.92
CA SER A 62 16.07 3.52 1.71
C SER A 62 15.52 4.94 1.82
N GLU A 63 14.65 5.13 2.81
CA GLU A 63 14.26 6.48 3.27
C GLU A 63 15.39 7.09 4.12
#